data_AF-A0A3M1S8J1-F1
#
_entry.id   AF-A0A3M1S8J1-F1
#
_cell.length_a   1.000
_cell.length_b   1.000
_cell.length_c   1.000
_cell.angle_alpha   90.00
_cell.angle_beta   90.00
_cell.angle_gamma   90.00
#
_symmetry.space_group_name_H-M   'P 1'
#
loop_
_entity.id
_entity.type
_entity.pdbx_description
1 polymer ?
#
loop_
_entity_poly.entity_id
_entity_poly.type
_entity_poly.pdbx_seq_one_letter_code
_entity_poly.pdbx_strand_id
1 'polypeptide(L)' 'FKEIDKSGLPQKIWGDCLRCPKFPNCDETALIRAL' A
#
# COMPACT_ATOMS: atom_id res chain seq x y z
N PHE A 1 4.42 2.95 14.06
CA PHE A 1 3.73 2.35 12.89
C PHE A 1 4.22 0.93 12.72
N LYS A 2 3.38 0.03 12.19
CA LYS A 2 3.73 -1.36 11.90
C LYS A 2 3.48 -1.65 10.43
N GLU A 3 4.41 -2.34 9.79
CA GLU A 3 4.22 -2.83 8.42
C GLU A 3 3.18 -3.94 8.40
N ILE A 4 2.35 -3.93 7.37
CA ILE A 4 1.32 -4.95 7.12
C ILE A 4 1.33 -5.32 5.64
N ASP A 5 0.60 -6.38 5.28
CA ASP A 5 0.38 -6.71 3.87
C ASP A 5 -0.50 -5.66 3.18
N LYS A 6 -0.28 -5.41 1.88
CA LYS A 6 -1.07 -4.43 1.10
C LYS A 6 -2.56 -4.77 1.05
N SER A 7 -2.91 -6.06 1.09
CA SER A 7 -4.32 -6.52 1.17
C SER A 7 -4.99 -6.15 2.50
N GLY A 8 -4.21 -5.81 3.53
CA GLY A 8 -4.70 -5.32 4.82
C GLY A 8 -5.22 -3.88 4.79
N LEU A 9 -5.01 -3.11 3.71
CA LEU A 9 -5.55 -1.76 3.54
C LEU A 9 -6.62 -1.71 2.44
N PRO A 10 -7.64 -0.83 2.57
CA PRO A 10 -8.65 -0.65 1.54
C PRO A 10 -8.04 -0.27 0.18
N GLN A 11 -8.64 -0.75 -0.91
CA GLN A 11 -8.16 -0.48 -2.28
C GLN A 11 -8.00 1.01 -2.61
N LYS A 12 -8.79 1.88 -1.98
CA LYS A 12 -8.72 3.34 -2.15
C LYS A 12 -7.33 3.92 -1.81
N ILE A 13 -6.59 3.30 -0.89
CA ILE A 13 -5.24 3.73 -0.50
C ILE A 13 -4.25 3.53 -1.66
N TRP A 14 -4.49 2.55 -2.52
CA TRP A 14 -3.61 2.16 -3.61
C TRP A 14 -3.95 2.84 -4.95
N GLY A 15 -4.80 3.88 -4.94
CA GLY A 15 -5.27 4.54 -6.15
C GLY A 15 -4.14 5.05 -7.06
N ASP A 16 -3.11 5.67 -6.47
CA ASP A 16 -1.92 6.12 -7.19
C ASP A 16 -1.01 4.96 -7.61
N CYS A 17 -0.90 3.93 -6.76
CA CYS A 17 -0.16 2.70 -7.06
C CYS A 17 -0.72 2.01 -8.32
N LEU A 18 -2.04 1.96 -8.49
CA LEU A 18 -2.70 1.38 -9.67
C LEU A 18 -2.39 2.12 -10.98
N ARG A 19 -1.99 3.40 -10.90
CA ARG A 19 -1.57 4.21 -12.04
C ARG A 19 -0.04 4.27 -12.19
N CYS A 20 0.69 3.66 -11.26
CA CYS A 20 2.14 3.68 -11.25
C CYS A 20 2.70 2.82 -12.39
N PRO A 21 3.66 3.31 -13.20
CA PRO A 21 4.30 2.51 -14.25
C PRO A 21 5.09 1.32 -13.70
N LYS A 22 5.42 1.32 -12.41
CA LYS A 22 6.07 0.20 -11.73
C LYS A 22 5.09 -0.87 -11.24
N PHE A 23 3.78 -0.65 -11.30
CA PHE A 23 2.80 -1.63 -10.83
C PHE A 23 2.93 -2.94 -11.61
N PRO A 24 2.94 -4.13 -10.96
CA PRO A 24 2.70 -4.40 -9.53
C PRO A 24 3.94 -4.33 -8.62
N ASN A 25 5.13 -4.09 -9.18
CA ASN A 25 6.42 -4.03 -8.48
C ASN A 25 6.71 -2.66 -7.84
N CYS A 26 5.67 -1.92 -7.41
CA CYS A 26 5.86 -0.61 -6.79
C CYS A 26 6.44 -0.77 -5.37
N ASP A 27 7.46 0.03 -5.07
CA ASP A 27 8.22 0.01 -3.80
C ASP A 27 7.47 0.65 -2.61
N GLU A 28 6.17 0.92 -2.74
CA GLU A 28 5.33 1.43 -1.65
C GLU A 28 5.08 0.38 -0.57
N THR A 29 5.11 0.79 0.69
CA THR A 29 4.93 -0.07 1.88
C THR A 29 3.63 0.26 2.62
N ALA A 30 2.85 -0.76 2.99
CA ALA A 30 1.64 -0.58 3.78
C ALA A 30 1.98 -0.46 5.28
N LEU A 31 1.59 0.65 5.92
CA LEU A 31 1.81 0.88 7.34
C LEU A 31 0.49 1.15 8.07
N ILE A 32 0.34 0.62 9.28
CA ILE A 32 -0.76 0.93 10.19
C ILE A 32 -0.24 1.58 11.48
N ARG A 33 -1.02 2.50 12.06
CA ARG A 33 -0.72 3.03 13.39
C ARG A 33 -1.21 2.04 14.45
N ALA A 34 -0.27 1.43 15.18
CA ALA A 34 -0.60 0.73 16.41
C ALA A 34 -0.66 1.73 17.56
N LEU A 35 -1.77 1.73 18.29
CA LEU A 35 -1.92 2.39 19.59
C LEU A 35 -1.68 1.38 20.71
#